data_AF-A0A948MKU9-F1
#
_entry.id   AF-A0A948MKU9-F1
#
_cell.length_a   1.000
_cell.length_b   1.000
_cell.length_c   1.000
_cell.angle_alpha   90.00
_cell.angle_beta   90.00
_cell.angle_gamma   90.00
#
_symmetry.space_group_name_H-M   'P 1'
#
loop_
_entity.id
_entity.type
_entity.pdbx_description
1 polymer ?
#
loop_
_entity_poly.entity_id
_entity_poly.type
_entity_poly.pdbx_seq_one_letter_code
_entity_poly.pdbx_strand_id
1 'polypeptide(L)'
;MNGVNKNLFWWGIVGLILLRFLMVFLFMNNIPFTDMQLDGFRPNFGGSYWPDENNYFNLARSFAEFSPIANVANIGYPLFLAPIVYLTGAGSPIEIAKIVFIVQAFLLFSLAIVLTALTAFEIFKKRSLALLTATIFTFYPYLLFAILKLADFPRWLPAFHYQMWVVIGADYLSAVLLFLGFYLFYKKI
;
A
#
# COMPACT_ATOMS: atom_id res chain seq x y z
N MET A 1 5.20 26.33 24.94
CA MET A 1 4.99 24.89 24.64
C MET A 1 6.23 24.36 23.94
N ASN A 2 6.96 23.43 24.55
CA ASN A 2 8.14 22.84 23.93
C ASN A 2 7.68 22.02 22.71
N GLY A 3 8.08 22.46 21.51
CA GLY A 3 7.73 21.79 20.26
C GLY A 3 8.30 20.36 20.21
N VAL A 4 7.74 19.54 19.32
CA VAL A 4 8.25 18.18 19.05
C VAL A 4 9.72 18.27 18.66
N ASN A 5 10.60 17.64 19.45
CA ASN A 5 12.03 17.60 19.18
C ASN A 5 12.37 16.56 18.08
N LYS A 6 13.63 16.54 17.63
CA LYS A 6 14.07 15.64 16.54
C LYS A 6 13.91 14.16 16.88
N ASN A 7 14.22 13.77 18.12
CA ASN A 7 14.13 12.36 18.54
C ASN A 7 12.67 11.91 18.58
N LEU A 8 11.78 12.72 19.17
CA LEU A 8 10.35 12.44 19.22
C LEU A 8 9.72 12.40 17.83
N PHE A 9 10.22 13.18 16.87
CA PHE A 9 9.77 13.11 15.48
C PHE A 9 10.06 11.74 14.84
N TRP A 10 11.30 11.25 14.95
CA TRP A 10 11.67 9.95 14.40
C TRP A 10 10.98 8.79 15.13
N TRP A 11 10.93 8.83 16.46
CA TRP A 11 10.19 7.84 17.24
C TRP A 11 8.69 7.86 16.94
N GLY A 12 8.12 9.03 16.65
CA GLY A 12 6.74 9.16 16.19
C GLY A 12 6.51 8.43 14.86
N ILE A 13 7.40 8.60 13.88
CA ILE A 13 7.34 7.88 12.60
C ILE A 13 7.46 6.36 12.82
N VAL A 14 8.40 5.91 13.65
CA VAL A 14 8.53 4.48 14.00
C VAL A 14 7.26 3.96 14.66
N GLY A 15 6.67 4.73 15.59
CA GLY A 15 5.40 4.40 16.21
C GLY A 15 4.25 4.27 15.20
N LEU A 16 4.20 5.14 14.19
CA LEU A 16 3.21 5.04 13.11
C LEU A 16 3.42 3.81 12.23
N ILE A 17 4.67 3.41 11.96
CA ILE A 17 4.99 2.17 11.23
C ILE A 17 4.55 0.94 12.05
N LEU A 18 4.83 0.91 13.35
CA LEU A 18 4.40 -0.19 14.21
C LEU A 18 2.87 -0.25 14.33
N LEU A 19 2.21 0.90 14.45
CA LEU A 19 0.76 0.99 14.41
C LEU A 19 0.22 0.47 13.06
N ARG A 20 0.85 0.82 11.95
CA ARG A 20 0.50 0.30 10.63
C ARG A 20 0.58 -1.23 10.59
N PHE A 21 1.62 -1.82 11.19
CA PHE A 21 1.74 -3.27 11.27
C PHE A 21 0.62 -3.89 12.10
N LEU A 22 0.25 -3.26 13.23
CA LEU A 22 -0.90 -3.68 14.03
C LEU A 22 -2.20 -3.60 13.22
N MET A 23 -2.42 -2.53 12.45
CA MET A 23 -3.59 -2.38 11.60
C MET A 23 -3.65 -3.47 10.52
N VAL A 24 -2.52 -3.79 9.87
CA VAL A 24 -2.44 -4.89 8.91
C VAL A 24 -2.70 -6.23 9.60
N PHE A 25 -2.16 -6.45 10.80
CA PHE A 25 -2.41 -7.67 11.56
C PHE A 25 -3.90 -7.83 11.92
N LEU A 26 -4.56 -6.77 12.38
CA LEU A 26 -6.00 -6.77 12.65
C LEU A 26 -6.80 -7.08 11.37
N PHE A 27 -6.42 -6.45 10.26
CA PHE A 27 -7.01 -6.70 8.94
C PHE A 27 -6.87 -8.16 8.49
N MET A 28 -5.68 -8.76 8.61
CA MET A 28 -5.45 -10.18 8.30
C MET A 28 -6.30 -11.11 9.16
N ASN A 29 -6.64 -10.70 10.39
CA ASN A 29 -7.48 -11.45 11.32
C ASN A 29 -8.98 -11.09 11.20
N ASN A 30 -9.41 -10.41 10.14
CA ASN A 30 -10.79 -9.97 9.95
C ASN A 30 -11.31 -9.07 11.09
N ILE A 31 -10.48 -8.14 11.57
CA ILE A 31 -10.83 -7.13 12.59
C ILE A 31 -10.69 -5.72 11.99
N PRO A 32 -11.82 -5.04 11.67
CA PRO A 32 -13.20 -5.53 11.62
C PRO A 32 -13.40 -6.55 10.48
N PHE A 33 -14.58 -7.20 10.40
CA PHE A 33 -14.85 -8.19 9.35
C PHE A 33 -14.53 -7.62 7.95
N THR A 34 -13.58 -8.27 7.28
CA THR A 34 -13.02 -7.84 5.99
C THR A 34 -13.13 -8.90 4.90
N ASP A 35 -13.73 -10.05 5.21
CA ASP A 35 -13.83 -11.20 4.31
C ASP A 35 -12.48 -11.63 3.71
N MET A 36 -11.46 -11.72 4.55
CA MET A 36 -10.16 -12.28 4.19
C MET A 36 -10.20 -13.82 4.19
N GLN A 37 -9.44 -14.43 3.28
CA GLN A 37 -9.16 -15.87 3.24
C GLN A 37 -8.52 -16.32 4.56
N LEU A 38 -8.60 -17.62 4.87
CA LEU A 38 -8.11 -18.20 6.12
C LEU A 38 -6.61 -17.96 6.36
N ASP A 39 -5.82 -17.76 5.31
CA ASP A 39 -4.38 -17.46 5.42
C ASP A 39 -4.10 -15.97 5.69
N GLY A 40 -5.11 -15.10 5.57
CA GLY A 40 -5.03 -13.67 5.83
C GLY A 40 -4.31 -12.86 4.75
N PHE A 41 -3.87 -13.45 3.64
CA PHE A 41 -3.06 -12.76 2.62
C PHE A 41 -3.86 -12.34 1.39
N ARG A 42 -5.12 -12.74 1.29
CA ARG A 42 -5.97 -12.42 0.15
C ARG A 42 -7.44 -12.29 0.56
N PRO A 43 -8.20 -11.33 0.00
CA PRO A 43 -9.66 -11.29 0.18
C PRO A 43 -10.37 -12.49 -0.48
N ASN A 44 -11.53 -12.90 0.06
CA ASN A 44 -12.41 -13.91 -0.54
C ASN A 44 -13.19 -13.40 -1.77
N PHE A 45 -13.41 -12.09 -1.88
CA PHE A 45 -14.20 -11.52 -2.97
C PHE A 45 -13.43 -11.48 -4.31
N GLY A 46 -13.98 -12.14 -5.32
CA GLY A 46 -13.37 -12.25 -6.65
C GLY A 46 -13.96 -11.44 -7.80
N GLY A 47 -15.10 -10.76 -7.58
CA GLY A 47 -15.89 -10.20 -8.67
C GLY A 47 -15.24 -9.07 -9.48
N SER A 48 -14.51 -8.15 -8.84
CA SER A 48 -13.94 -6.97 -9.53
C SER A 48 -12.41 -6.96 -9.65
N TYR A 49 -11.70 -7.78 -8.88
CA TYR A 49 -10.23 -7.69 -8.76
C TYR A 49 -9.47 -8.79 -9.45
N TRP A 50 -10.01 -10.01 -9.44
CA TRP A 50 -9.31 -11.16 -10.00
C TRP A 50 -9.10 -11.05 -11.52
N PRO A 51 -10.00 -10.47 -12.32
CA PRO A 51 -9.72 -10.24 -13.74
C PRO A 51 -8.49 -9.33 -13.96
N ASP A 52 -8.42 -8.21 -13.24
CA ASP A 52 -7.31 -7.27 -13.34
C ASP A 52 -6.01 -7.86 -12.79
N GLU A 53 -6.08 -8.55 -11.66
CA GLU A 53 -4.98 -9.30 -11.06
C GLU A 53 -4.38 -10.30 -12.06
N ASN A 54 -5.21 -11.08 -12.74
CA ASN A 54 -4.77 -12.00 -13.80
C ASN A 54 -4.12 -11.25 -14.97
N ASN A 55 -4.69 -10.12 -15.40
CA ASN A 55 -4.12 -9.31 -16.49
C ASN A 55 -2.73 -8.77 -16.13
N TYR A 56 -2.57 -8.20 -14.93
CA TYR A 56 -1.28 -7.71 -14.44
C TYR A 56 -0.26 -8.84 -14.25
N PHE A 57 -0.69 -9.98 -13.73
CA PHE A 57 0.14 -11.16 -13.55
C PHE A 57 0.63 -11.72 -14.89
N ASN A 58 -0.26 -11.90 -15.86
CA ASN A 58 0.09 -12.44 -17.18
C ASN A 58 1.09 -11.54 -17.91
N LEU A 59 0.94 -10.21 -17.81
CA LEU A 59 1.90 -9.27 -18.35
C LEU A 59 3.25 -9.37 -17.61
N ALA A 60 3.25 -9.45 -16.28
CA ALA A 60 4.46 -9.63 -15.48
C ALA A 60 5.19 -10.93 -15.83
N ARG A 61 4.44 -12.02 -16.00
CA ARG A 61 4.95 -13.33 -16.42
C ARG A 61 5.57 -13.26 -17.81
N SER A 62 4.93 -12.56 -18.76
CA SER A 62 5.48 -12.37 -20.10
C SER A 62 6.83 -11.62 -20.08
N PHE A 63 7.01 -10.68 -19.14
CA PHE A 63 8.30 -10.03 -18.91
C PHE A 63 9.32 -10.96 -18.25
N ALA A 64 8.91 -11.75 -17.27
CA ALA A 64 9.76 -12.75 -16.62
C ALA A 64 10.26 -13.83 -17.60
N GLU A 65 9.44 -14.18 -18.59
CA GLU A 65 9.76 -15.12 -19.66
C GLU A 65 10.49 -14.46 -20.85
N PHE A 66 10.80 -13.15 -20.76
CA PHE A 66 11.41 -12.36 -21.83
C PHE A 66 10.65 -12.40 -23.17
N SER A 67 9.33 -12.61 -23.12
CA SER A 67 8.43 -12.70 -24.27
C SER A 67 7.21 -11.78 -24.06
N PRO A 68 7.40 -10.45 -24.09
CA PRO A 68 6.36 -9.49 -23.73
C PRO A 68 5.12 -9.58 -24.62
N ILE A 69 3.95 -9.63 -24.00
CA ILE A 69 2.66 -9.60 -24.71
C ILE A 69 2.09 -8.19 -24.81
N ALA A 70 1.36 -7.91 -25.89
CA ALA A 70 0.59 -6.67 -25.99
C ALA A 70 -0.56 -6.69 -24.96
N ASN A 71 -0.69 -5.64 -24.17
CA ASN A 71 -1.72 -5.51 -23.16
C ASN A 71 -2.12 -4.02 -23.01
N VAL A 72 -3.36 -3.77 -22.61
CA VAL A 72 -3.90 -2.42 -22.34
C VAL A 72 -3.44 -1.90 -20.98
N ALA A 73 -3.02 -2.79 -20.07
CA ALA A 73 -2.57 -2.43 -18.73
C ALA A 73 -1.27 -1.59 -18.73
N ASN A 74 -1.16 -0.66 -17.78
CA ASN A 74 0.08 0.10 -17.55
C ASN A 74 1.22 -0.85 -17.15
N ILE A 75 2.42 -0.62 -17.70
CA ILE A 75 3.56 -1.54 -17.55
C ILE A 75 4.26 -1.46 -16.19
N GLY A 76 4.09 -0.37 -15.42
CA GLY A 76 4.86 -0.11 -14.20
C GLY A 76 4.70 -1.19 -13.14
N TYR A 77 3.46 -1.52 -12.80
CA TYR A 77 3.16 -2.55 -11.81
C TYR A 77 3.57 -3.98 -12.26
N PRO A 78 3.30 -4.43 -13.50
CA PRO A 78 3.85 -5.67 -14.03
C PRO A 78 5.37 -5.78 -13.99
N LEU A 79 6.10 -4.68 -14.27
CA LEU A 79 7.56 -4.66 -14.17
C LEU A 79 8.05 -4.85 -12.73
N PHE A 80 7.31 -4.32 -11.75
CA PHE A 80 7.57 -4.59 -10.34
C PHE A 80 7.32 -6.05 -9.97
N LEU A 81 6.28 -6.67 -10.53
CA LEU A 81 5.95 -8.08 -10.27
C LEU A 81 6.89 -9.07 -10.98
N ALA A 82 7.44 -8.71 -12.14
CA ALA A 82 8.22 -9.63 -12.98
C ALA A 82 9.41 -10.30 -12.28
N PRO A 83 10.24 -9.60 -11.47
CA PRO A 83 11.29 -10.25 -10.69
C PRO A 83 10.76 -11.26 -9.68
N ILE A 84 9.60 -10.98 -9.06
CA ILE A 84 8.98 -11.91 -8.11
C ILE A 84 8.54 -13.17 -8.85
N VAL A 85 7.85 -13.01 -9.99
CA VAL A 85 7.39 -14.14 -10.82
C VAL A 85 8.58 -14.96 -11.35
N TYR A 86 9.64 -14.30 -11.82
CA TYR A 86 10.85 -14.96 -12.30
C TYR A 86 11.52 -15.80 -11.22
N LEU A 87 11.67 -15.25 -10.01
CA LEU A 87 12.35 -15.93 -8.90
C LEU A 87 11.51 -17.07 -8.29
N THR A 88 10.17 -16.96 -8.29
CA THR A 88 9.29 -17.99 -7.74
C THR A 88 8.88 -19.05 -8.75
N GLY A 89 8.95 -18.75 -10.06
CA GLY A 89 8.39 -19.62 -11.10
C GLY A 89 6.86 -19.70 -11.07
N ALA A 90 6.20 -18.69 -10.49
CA ALA A 90 4.77 -18.73 -10.23
C ALA A 90 3.93 -18.93 -11.51
N GLY A 91 2.97 -19.84 -11.46
CA GLY A 91 2.02 -20.11 -12.54
C GLY A 91 0.76 -19.25 -12.48
N SER A 92 0.45 -18.68 -11.32
CA SER A 92 -0.78 -17.93 -11.06
C SER A 92 -0.61 -16.84 -9.98
N PRO A 93 -1.52 -15.85 -9.91
CA PRO A 93 -1.42 -14.75 -8.94
C PRO A 93 -1.43 -15.20 -7.48
N ILE A 94 -2.14 -16.29 -7.17
CA ILE A 94 -2.26 -16.78 -5.79
C ILE A 94 -0.90 -17.21 -5.22
N GLU A 95 0.00 -17.72 -6.07
CA GLU A 95 1.33 -18.17 -5.68
C GLU A 95 2.25 -17.00 -5.26
N ILE A 96 1.98 -15.78 -5.75
CA ILE A 96 2.74 -14.57 -5.38
C ILE A 96 2.00 -13.68 -4.37
N ALA A 97 0.71 -13.92 -4.12
CA ALA A 97 -0.15 -13.07 -3.29
C ALA A 97 0.47 -12.74 -1.93
N LYS A 98 1.01 -13.73 -1.23
CA LYS A 98 1.65 -13.55 0.08
C LYS A 98 2.87 -12.63 0.03
N ILE A 99 3.78 -12.86 -0.92
CA ILE A 99 5.01 -12.06 -1.06
C ILE A 99 4.63 -10.63 -1.42
N VAL A 100 3.72 -10.47 -2.37
CA VAL A 100 3.26 -9.16 -2.84
C VAL A 100 2.54 -8.41 -1.72
N PHE A 101 1.66 -9.06 -0.96
CA PHE A 101 1.02 -8.50 0.23
C PHE A 101 2.06 -7.99 1.21
N ILE A 102 3.07 -8.80 1.55
CA ILE A 102 4.11 -8.43 2.52
C ILE A 102 4.86 -7.18 2.06
N VAL A 103 5.30 -7.17 0.80
CA VAL A 103 6.04 -6.05 0.21
C VAL A 103 5.19 -4.77 0.23
N GLN A 104 3.93 -4.85 -0.20
CA GLN A 104 3.09 -3.65 -0.27
C GLN A 104 2.69 -3.15 1.13
N ALA A 105 2.18 -4.05 1.98
CA ALA A 105 1.56 -3.68 3.25
C ALA A 105 2.57 -3.23 4.30
N PHE A 106 3.77 -3.85 4.33
CA PHE A 106 4.79 -3.61 5.33
C PHE A 106 5.96 -2.77 4.81
N LEU A 107 6.40 -2.94 3.55
CA LEU A 107 7.53 -2.16 3.03
C LEU A 107 7.07 -0.87 2.37
N LEU A 108 6.24 -0.95 1.32
CA LEU A 108 5.85 0.23 0.53
C LEU A 108 5.00 1.22 1.35
N PHE A 109 4.03 0.74 2.13
CA PHE A 109 3.23 1.63 2.98
C PHE A 109 4.09 2.31 4.06
N SER A 110 5.02 1.59 4.69
CA SER A 110 5.92 2.18 5.70
C SER A 110 6.81 3.26 5.08
N LEU A 111 7.32 3.02 3.88
CA LEU A 111 8.07 4.02 3.13
C LEU A 111 7.18 5.23 2.79
N ALA A 112 5.92 5.01 2.41
CA ALA A 112 4.96 6.10 2.19
C ALA A 112 4.68 6.92 3.46
N ILE A 113 4.62 6.30 4.64
CA ILE A 113 4.51 7.02 5.93
C ILE A 113 5.72 7.92 6.14
N VAL A 114 6.94 7.39 5.96
CA VAL A 114 8.19 8.16 6.10
C VAL A 114 8.19 9.35 5.13
N LEU A 115 7.93 9.09 3.85
CA LEU A 115 7.94 10.13 2.81
C LEU A 115 6.85 11.18 3.04
N THR A 116 5.67 10.79 3.50
CA THR A 116 4.59 11.71 3.88
C THR A 116 5.05 12.64 5.01
N ALA A 117 5.64 12.07 6.07
CA ALA A 117 6.13 12.86 7.21
C ALA A 117 7.25 13.82 6.79
N LEU A 118 8.20 13.37 5.97
CA LEU A 118 9.30 14.20 5.49
C LEU A 118 8.82 15.31 4.56
N THR A 119 7.93 14.99 3.60
CA THR A 119 7.34 15.99 2.70
C THR A 119 6.56 17.04 3.47
N ALA A 120 5.72 16.63 4.42
CA ALA A 120 4.98 17.55 5.27
C ALA A 120 5.89 18.41 6.14
N PHE A 121 7.00 17.85 6.64
CA PHE A 121 8.01 18.64 7.34
C PHE A 121 8.64 19.69 6.43
N GLU A 122 8.95 19.35 5.18
CA GLU A 122 9.50 20.31 4.22
C GLU A 122 8.51 21.42 3.85
N ILE A 123 7.21 21.14 3.80
CA ILE A 123 6.16 22.14 3.52
C ILE A 123 5.93 23.04 4.73
N PHE A 124 5.66 22.46 5.90
CA PHE A 124 5.22 23.21 7.08
C PHE A 124 6.35 23.74 7.96
N LYS A 125 7.57 23.19 7.80
CA LYS A 125 8.74 23.42 8.67
C LYS A 125 8.44 23.19 10.16
N LYS A 126 7.44 22.36 10.46
CA LYS A 126 6.95 22.07 11.82
C LYS A 126 6.77 20.57 12.00
N ARG A 127 7.54 19.98 12.92
CA ARG A 127 7.52 18.53 13.22
C ARG A 127 6.17 18.03 13.72
N SER A 128 5.45 18.83 14.50
CA SER A 128 4.11 18.46 15.00
C SER A 128 3.09 18.33 13.87
N LEU A 129 3.09 19.27 12.92
CA LEU A 129 2.20 19.21 11.75
C LEU A 129 2.59 18.06 10.83
N ALA A 130 3.89 17.82 10.63
CA ALA A 130 4.37 16.69 9.86
C ALA A 130 3.94 15.33 10.44
N LEU A 131 4.05 15.16 11.76
CA LEU A 131 3.54 13.96 12.44
C LEU A 131 2.02 13.87 12.31
N LEU A 132 1.28 14.97 12.49
CA LEU A 132 -0.17 14.96 12.34
C LEU A 132 -0.58 14.51 10.92
N THR A 133 0.06 15.03 9.88
CA THR A 133 -0.17 14.60 8.49
C THR A 133 0.12 13.11 8.31
N ALA A 134 1.25 12.62 8.82
CA ALA A 134 1.59 11.20 8.74
C ALA A 134 0.62 10.31 9.54
N THR A 135 0.12 10.79 10.68
CA THR A 135 -0.91 10.11 11.48
C THR A 135 -2.20 10.01 10.69
N ILE A 136 -2.68 11.10 10.10
CA ILE A 136 -3.88 11.10 9.24
C ILE A 136 -3.68 10.13 8.08
N PHE A 137 -2.52 10.16 7.42
CA PHE A 137 -2.19 9.22 6.35
C PHE A 137 -2.14 7.75 6.81
N THR A 138 -1.69 7.48 8.04
CA THR A 138 -1.64 6.11 8.56
C THR A 138 -3.06 5.59 8.84
N PHE A 139 -3.93 6.44 9.39
CA PHE A 139 -5.29 6.07 9.78
C PHE A 139 -6.34 6.18 8.68
N TYR A 140 -6.08 6.90 7.57
CA TYR A 140 -7.09 7.17 6.56
C TYR A 140 -7.83 5.91 6.04
N PRO A 141 -7.20 4.73 5.88
CA PRO A 141 -7.91 3.56 5.38
C PRO A 141 -9.06 3.14 6.30
N TYR A 142 -8.81 3.12 7.61
CA TYR A 142 -9.83 2.78 8.62
C TYR A 142 -10.87 3.90 8.80
N LEU A 143 -10.45 5.16 8.66
CA LEU A 143 -11.36 6.29 8.69
C LEU A 143 -12.34 6.24 7.51
N LEU A 144 -11.83 6.03 6.29
CA LEU A 144 -12.66 5.92 5.08
C LEU A 144 -13.52 4.65 5.12
N PHE A 145 -13.02 3.54 5.62
CA PHE A 145 -13.84 2.35 5.89
C PHE A 145 -15.07 2.69 6.73
N ALA A 146 -14.87 3.34 7.87
CA ALA A 146 -15.97 3.70 8.77
C ALA A 146 -16.97 4.64 8.08
N ILE A 147 -16.48 5.68 7.40
CA ILE A 147 -17.32 6.64 6.68
C ILE A 147 -18.13 5.97 5.56
N LEU A 148 -17.47 5.19 4.70
CA LEU A 148 -18.12 4.53 3.55
C LEU A 148 -19.13 3.47 4.01
N LYS A 149 -18.82 2.75 5.08
CA LYS A 149 -19.73 1.77 5.69
C LYS A 149 -20.96 2.46 6.30
N LEU A 150 -20.77 3.56 7.02
CA LEU A 150 -21.88 4.35 7.58
C LEU A 150 -22.76 4.97 6.49
N ALA A 151 -22.17 5.32 5.35
CA ALA A 151 -22.88 5.85 4.19
C ALA A 151 -23.52 4.77 3.30
N ASP A 152 -23.47 3.49 3.70
CA ASP A 152 -23.96 2.33 2.95
C ASP A 152 -23.44 2.27 1.50
N PHE A 153 -22.18 2.65 1.28
CA PHE A 153 -21.59 2.67 -0.05
C PHE A 153 -21.38 1.24 -0.58
N PRO A 154 -21.94 0.82 -1.72
CA PRO A 154 -21.96 -0.59 -2.15
C PRO A 154 -20.60 -1.29 -2.29
N ARG A 155 -19.49 -0.54 -2.35
CA ARG A 155 -18.12 -1.06 -2.47
C ARG A 155 -17.21 -0.62 -1.32
N TRP A 156 -17.76 -0.36 -0.13
CA TRP A 156 -16.98 0.10 1.04
C TRP A 156 -15.84 -0.88 1.40
N LEU A 157 -16.11 -2.19 1.35
CA LEU A 157 -15.12 -3.21 1.68
C LEU A 157 -14.02 -3.38 0.62
N PRO A 158 -14.36 -3.53 -0.68
CA PRO A 158 -13.39 -3.47 -1.77
C PRO A 158 -12.49 -2.20 -1.72
N ALA A 159 -13.09 -1.02 -1.48
CA ALA A 159 -12.34 0.24 -1.33
C ALA A 159 -11.36 0.20 -0.14
N PHE A 160 -11.77 -0.39 0.98
CA PHE A 160 -10.90 -0.55 2.14
C PHE A 160 -9.68 -1.42 1.84
N HIS A 161 -9.85 -2.54 1.10
CA HIS A 161 -8.73 -3.39 0.69
C HIS A 161 -7.70 -2.63 -0.15
N TYR A 162 -8.16 -1.82 -1.11
CA TYR A 162 -7.25 -0.98 -1.87
C TYR A 162 -6.53 0.05 -1.01
N GLN A 163 -7.23 0.68 -0.09
CA GLN A 163 -6.64 1.70 0.79
C GLN A 163 -5.68 1.09 1.81
N MET A 164 -5.86 -0.19 2.14
CA MET A 164 -4.93 -0.96 2.94
C MET A 164 -3.68 -1.39 2.18
N TRP A 165 -3.55 -1.14 0.88
CA TRP A 165 -2.35 -1.48 0.11
C TRP A 165 -1.94 -2.95 0.20
N VAL A 166 -2.91 -3.83 -0.01
CA VAL A 166 -2.74 -5.29 0.13
C VAL A 166 -3.08 -6.08 -1.13
N VAL A 167 -3.63 -5.42 -2.17
CA VAL A 167 -4.21 -6.10 -3.33
C VAL A 167 -3.21 -6.13 -4.50
N ILE A 168 -3.17 -7.26 -5.22
CA ILE A 168 -2.49 -7.33 -6.51
C ILE A 168 -3.30 -6.53 -7.54
N GLY A 169 -2.71 -5.47 -8.09
CA GLY A 169 -3.33 -4.63 -9.14
C GLY A 169 -3.45 -3.15 -8.78
N ALA A 170 -2.96 -2.74 -7.61
CA ALA A 170 -2.78 -1.33 -7.31
C ALA A 170 -1.28 -1.00 -7.28
N ASP A 171 -0.90 -0.01 -8.09
CA ASP A 171 0.49 0.37 -8.31
C ASP A 171 1.04 1.24 -7.17
N TYR A 172 1.20 0.62 -6.00
CA TYR A 172 1.70 1.30 -4.81
C TYR A 172 3.17 1.70 -4.92
N LEU A 173 3.94 1.04 -5.80
CA LEU A 173 5.30 1.48 -6.11
C LEU A 173 5.26 2.86 -6.77
N SER A 174 4.40 3.06 -7.77
CA SER A 174 4.20 4.38 -8.38
C SER A 174 3.72 5.42 -7.37
N ALA A 175 2.85 5.06 -6.43
CA ALA A 175 2.45 5.96 -5.35
C ALA A 175 3.65 6.38 -4.47
N VAL A 176 4.51 5.43 -4.08
CA VAL A 176 5.75 5.72 -3.33
C VAL A 176 6.70 6.61 -4.14
N LEU A 177 6.86 6.37 -5.44
CA LEU A 177 7.68 7.21 -6.31
C LEU A 177 7.14 8.63 -6.42
N LEU A 178 5.82 8.80 -6.45
CA LEU A 178 5.18 10.13 -6.39
C LEU A 178 5.47 10.82 -5.06
N PHE A 179 5.34 10.14 -3.93
CA PHE A 179 5.70 10.70 -2.61
C PHE A 179 7.18 11.09 -2.54
N LEU A 180 8.06 10.28 -3.14
CA LEU A 180 9.48 10.62 -3.25
C LEU A 180 9.70 11.86 -4.12
N GLY A 181 9.02 11.97 -5.26
CA GLY A 181 9.07 13.14 -6.13
C GLY A 181 8.65 14.42 -5.41
N PHE A 182 7.54 14.37 -4.66
CA PHE A 182 7.10 15.50 -3.82
C PHE A 182 8.14 15.85 -2.76
N TYR A 183 8.68 14.85 -2.06
CA TYR A 183 9.73 15.08 -1.06
C TYR A 183 10.93 15.80 -1.69
N LEU A 184 11.45 15.29 -2.82
CA LEU A 184 12.60 15.88 -3.51
C LEU A 184 12.31 17.29 -4.01
N PHE A 185 11.13 17.54 -4.55
CA PHE A 185 10.70 18.87 -5.02
C PHE A 185 10.70 19.90 -3.89
N TYR A 186 10.14 19.55 -2.73
CA TYR A 186 10.05 20.45 -1.58
C TYR A 186 11.33 20.56 -0.77
N LYS A 187 12.21 19.56 -0.83
CA LYS A 187 13.47 19.53 -0.09
C LYS A 187 14.38 20.72 -0.41
N LYS A 188 14.16 21.42 -1.53
CA LYS A 188 15.08 22.40 -2.12
C LYS A 188 16.46 21.76 -2.32
N ILE A 189 16.75 21.37 -3.57
CA ILE A 189 18.14 21.14 -3.98
C ILE A 189 18.89 22.48 -3.83
#